data_AF-A0A7C5IJE4-F1
#
_entry.id   AF-A0A7C5IJE4-F1
#
_cell.length_a   1.000
_cell.length_b   1.000
_cell.length_c   1.000
_cell.angle_alpha   90.00
_cell.angle_beta   90.00
_cell.angle_gamma   90.00
#
_symmetry.space_group_name_H-M   'P 1'
#
loop_
_entity.id
_entity.type
_entity.pdbx_description
1 polymer ?
#
loop_
_entity_poly.entity_id
_entity_poly.type
_entity_poly.pdbx_seq_one_letter_code
_entity_poly.pdbx_strand_id
1 'polypeptide(L)'
;MPLAPPTGPQLLKRSARPKSCCGEAIKVLIQTTGPDLEVRLRGLLLWVRQHWIWFLVAIGFLVLVFTQASNLRRVVATLIQGQVIWLVAAVLLQVAYYLDYALLYKFSFAAAGVMSRWFGLIPVLFASMFLKAVVPTGGLSSLVVFVDDAIKRGQSGARALEGSLLVLVADLAMTIPFIAFGLGYLYVRGVLQPYQAIVSALFVLFAAALVVLLLLGRFRPESLRGVFKWVQGLVNGVALRFGEKPLVPPDWAENQAREYICAACDIAGHSTPVIYTLGVALAAHIINVASLYAVSVAYRYPLPLGAAVAAFALDIVFSVINIIPHGLGVAEGVMALVLISLGVAATDAVTITIIFRGLNVWLPLLIGFFFLRRVRSLGGGA
;
A
#
# COMPACT_ATOMS: atom_id res chain seq x y z
N MET A 1 -21.36 31.54 -89.67
CA MET A 1 -22.25 30.60 -90.40
C MET A 1 -21.70 30.47 -91.81
N PRO A 2 -21.53 29.27 -92.40
CA PRO A 2 -22.14 27.97 -92.06
C PRO A 2 -21.11 26.94 -91.55
N LEU A 3 -21.42 26.20 -90.47
CA LEU A 3 -22.03 24.85 -90.41
C LEU A 3 -20.98 23.71 -90.42
N ALA A 4 -20.83 23.08 -89.25
CA ALA A 4 -20.28 21.74 -89.02
C ALA A 4 -21.27 20.66 -89.56
N PRO A 5 -21.14 19.32 -89.33
CA PRO A 5 -20.17 18.47 -88.60
C PRO A 5 -19.91 17.14 -89.43
N PRO A 6 -19.84 15.86 -88.93
CA PRO A 6 -19.62 15.28 -87.58
C PRO A 6 -18.71 13.99 -87.48
N THR A 7 -18.50 13.56 -86.21
CA THR A 7 -18.48 12.18 -85.63
C THR A 7 -17.39 11.11 -85.90
N GLY A 8 -16.57 10.84 -84.85
CA GLY A 8 -16.16 9.54 -84.24
C GLY A 8 -15.48 8.41 -85.06
N PRO A 9 -15.06 7.27 -84.45
CA PRO A 9 -14.45 7.02 -83.13
C PRO A 9 -13.21 6.05 -83.17
N GLN A 10 -12.62 5.77 -82.00
CA GLN A 10 -11.82 4.58 -81.60
C GLN A 10 -10.31 4.38 -81.96
N LEU A 11 -9.50 4.34 -80.87
CA LEU A 11 -8.48 3.34 -80.49
C LEU A 11 -7.34 2.95 -81.45
N LEU A 12 -6.08 3.27 -81.08
CA LEU A 12 -5.09 2.27 -80.60
C LEU A 12 -3.66 2.82 -80.41
N LYS A 13 -2.99 2.19 -79.42
CA LYS A 13 -1.54 1.95 -79.23
C LYS A 13 -0.70 2.92 -78.40
N ARG A 14 -0.52 2.45 -77.15
CA ARG A 14 0.71 2.52 -76.33
C ARG A 14 2.00 2.42 -77.16
N SER A 15 2.96 3.28 -76.86
CA SER A 15 4.38 2.93 -76.87
C SER A 15 5.06 3.48 -75.60
N ALA A 16 5.94 2.67 -75.03
CA ALA A 16 6.48 2.78 -73.68
C ALA A 16 7.77 3.60 -73.61
N ARG A 17 8.00 4.33 -72.51
CA ARG A 17 9.31 4.70 -71.89
C ARG A 17 9.08 5.13 -70.42
N PRO A 18 10.11 5.16 -69.56
CA PRO A 18 10.95 4.05 -69.10
C PRO A 18 10.80 3.83 -67.57
N LYS A 19 11.18 2.63 -67.10
CA LYS A 19 11.24 2.24 -65.68
C LYS A 19 12.10 3.22 -64.88
N SER A 20 11.51 3.90 -63.89
CA SER A 20 12.26 4.76 -62.97
C SER A 20 13.00 3.90 -61.94
N CYS A 21 14.33 3.95 -61.98
CA CYS A 21 15.25 3.38 -60.98
C CYS A 21 14.93 3.79 -59.52
N CYS A 22 14.12 4.84 -59.34
CA CYS A 22 13.69 5.31 -58.03
C CYS A 22 12.71 4.33 -57.35
N GLY A 23 11.88 3.62 -58.12
CA GLY A 23 10.90 2.67 -57.57
C GLY A 23 11.53 1.38 -57.01
N GLU A 24 12.59 0.89 -57.65
CA GLU A 24 13.34 -0.28 -57.19
C GLU A 24 14.17 0.06 -55.93
N ALA A 25 14.83 1.23 -55.89
CA ALA A 25 15.61 1.67 -54.74
C ALA A 25 14.75 1.92 -53.49
N ILE A 26 13.55 2.48 -53.66
CA ILE A 26 12.57 2.66 -52.57
C ILE A 26 12.02 1.32 -52.09
N LYS A 27 11.74 0.37 -53.00
CA LYS A 27 11.33 -1.00 -52.62
C LYS A 27 12.41 -1.71 -51.82
N VAL A 28 13.68 -1.62 -52.22
CA VAL A 28 14.81 -2.24 -51.50
C VAL A 28 15.04 -1.58 -50.13
N LEU A 29 14.89 -0.25 -50.01
CA LEU A 29 14.98 0.43 -48.71
C LEU A 29 13.85 0.03 -47.75
N ILE A 30 12.60 -0.06 -48.24
CA ILE A 30 11.43 -0.47 -47.44
C ILE A 30 11.55 -1.94 -47.03
N GLN A 31 12.07 -2.80 -47.90
CA GLN A 31 12.21 -4.24 -47.65
C GLN A 31 13.39 -4.59 -46.72
N THR A 32 14.39 -3.70 -46.61
CA THR A 32 15.52 -3.85 -45.68
C THR A 32 15.30 -3.19 -44.33
N THR A 33 14.48 -2.13 -44.23
CA THR A 33 14.19 -1.44 -42.95
C THR A 33 12.85 -1.81 -42.31
N GLY A 34 11.86 -2.25 -43.10
CA GLY A 34 10.53 -2.65 -42.64
C GLY A 34 10.50 -3.85 -41.67
N PRO A 35 11.22 -4.97 -41.94
CA PRO A 35 11.19 -6.12 -41.04
C PRO A 35 11.93 -5.85 -39.72
N ASP A 36 13.02 -5.07 -39.74
CA ASP A 36 13.75 -4.68 -38.52
C ASP A 36 12.95 -3.72 -37.63
N LEU A 37 12.18 -2.81 -38.22
CA LEU A 37 11.34 -1.87 -37.47
C LEU A 37 10.15 -2.58 -36.84
N GLU A 38 9.49 -3.51 -37.53
CA GLU A 38 8.40 -4.32 -36.97
C GLU A 38 8.88 -5.27 -35.86
N VAL A 39 10.05 -5.89 -36.02
CA VAL A 39 10.65 -6.75 -34.98
C VAL A 39 11.07 -5.90 -33.77
N ARG A 40 11.66 -4.71 -33.98
CA ARG A 40 11.95 -3.76 -32.90
C ARG A 40 10.68 -3.24 -32.23
N LEU A 41 9.63 -2.90 -32.97
CA LEU A 41 8.35 -2.45 -32.42
C LEU A 41 7.65 -3.56 -31.64
N ARG A 42 7.64 -4.80 -32.11
CA ARG A 42 7.13 -5.95 -31.35
C ARG A 42 7.97 -6.25 -30.13
N GLY A 43 9.30 -6.17 -30.23
CA GLY A 43 10.21 -6.30 -29.09
C GLY A 43 9.99 -5.21 -28.05
N LEU A 44 9.80 -3.96 -28.49
CA LEU A 44 9.52 -2.81 -27.64
C LEU A 44 8.09 -2.86 -27.07
N LEU A 45 7.10 -3.35 -27.81
CA LEU A 45 5.73 -3.60 -27.32
C LEU A 45 5.67 -4.74 -26.31
N LEU A 46 6.41 -5.83 -26.50
CA LEU A 46 6.51 -6.92 -25.53
C LEU A 46 7.28 -6.46 -24.30
N TRP A 47 8.36 -5.70 -24.48
CA TRP A 47 9.13 -5.09 -23.39
C TRP A 47 8.27 -4.09 -22.60
N VAL A 48 7.53 -3.20 -23.27
CA VAL A 48 6.57 -2.28 -22.64
C VAL A 48 5.44 -3.08 -21.98
N ARG A 49 4.87 -4.11 -22.60
CA ARG A 49 3.85 -4.98 -21.99
C ARG A 49 4.38 -5.79 -20.79
N GLN A 50 5.68 -5.98 -20.68
CA GLN A 50 6.32 -6.62 -19.53
C GLN A 50 6.73 -5.61 -18.44
N HIS A 51 7.01 -4.36 -18.81
CA HIS A 51 7.51 -3.31 -17.89
C HIS A 51 6.51 -2.17 -17.62
N TRP A 52 5.33 -2.14 -18.23
CA TRP A 52 4.34 -1.06 -18.06
C TRP A 52 3.88 -0.92 -16.61
N ILE A 53 3.77 -2.02 -15.86
CA ILE A 53 3.46 -2.00 -14.43
C ILE A 53 4.55 -1.25 -13.66
N TRP A 54 5.83 -1.39 -14.04
CA TRP A 54 6.92 -0.64 -13.43
C TRP A 54 6.92 0.82 -13.83
N PHE A 55 6.56 1.15 -15.07
CA PHE A 55 6.34 2.52 -15.47
C PHE A 55 5.19 3.14 -14.68
N LEU A 56 4.07 2.46 -14.49
CA LEU A 56 2.96 2.94 -13.66
C LEU A 56 3.35 3.11 -12.19
N VAL A 57 4.08 2.15 -11.61
CA VAL A 57 4.58 2.24 -10.23
C VAL A 57 5.60 3.38 -10.09
N ALA A 58 6.50 3.56 -11.05
CA ALA A 58 7.48 4.64 -11.06
C ALA A 58 6.83 6.01 -11.28
N ILE A 59 5.84 6.10 -12.17
CA ILE A 59 5.04 7.32 -12.39
C ILE A 59 4.22 7.62 -11.14
N GLY A 60 3.58 6.64 -10.51
CA GLY A 60 2.85 6.81 -9.25
C GLY A 60 3.75 7.30 -8.12
N PHE A 61 4.94 6.72 -8.00
CA PHE A 61 5.96 7.19 -7.05
C PHE A 61 6.45 8.60 -7.37
N LEU A 62 6.70 8.92 -8.64
CA LEU A 62 7.09 10.28 -9.07
C LEU A 62 5.98 11.29 -8.76
N VAL A 63 4.72 11.00 -9.08
CA VAL A 63 3.57 11.86 -8.75
C VAL A 63 3.47 12.06 -7.23
N LEU A 64 3.67 11.01 -6.44
CA LEU A 64 3.69 11.09 -4.97
C LEU A 64 4.84 11.98 -4.47
N VAL A 65 6.04 11.82 -5.00
CA VAL A 65 7.20 12.65 -4.65
C VAL A 65 6.99 14.11 -5.09
N PHE A 66 6.43 14.35 -6.28
CA PHE A 66 6.18 15.70 -6.80
C PHE A 66 5.08 16.42 -6.03
N THR A 67 4.00 15.73 -5.66
CA THR A 67 2.92 16.30 -4.84
C THR A 67 3.38 16.62 -3.42
N GLN A 68 4.33 15.85 -2.87
CA GLN A 68 4.89 16.03 -1.53
C GLN A 68 6.23 16.80 -1.49
N ALA A 69 6.74 17.26 -2.64
CA ALA A 69 8.07 17.87 -2.74
C ALA A 69 8.21 19.16 -1.90
N SER A 70 7.12 19.91 -1.74
CA SER A 70 7.07 21.09 -0.87
C SER A 70 7.25 20.72 0.60
N ASN A 71 6.59 19.64 1.04
CA ASN A 71 6.73 19.12 2.40
C ASN A 71 8.13 18.49 2.60
N LEU A 72 8.71 17.82 1.59
CA LEU A 72 10.08 17.30 1.63
C LEU A 72 11.14 18.41 1.77
N ARG A 73 10.95 19.54 1.08
CA ARG A 73 11.81 20.73 1.29
C ARG A 73 11.66 21.30 2.70
N ARG A 74 10.45 21.31 3.27
CA ARG A 74 10.22 21.71 4.66
C ARG A 74 10.88 20.75 5.64
N VAL A 75 10.77 19.42 5.45
CA VAL A 75 11.51 18.42 6.25
C VAL A 75 12.99 18.77 6.31
N VAL A 76 13.63 18.97 5.16
CA VAL A 76 15.07 19.23 5.07
C VAL A 76 15.46 20.56 5.71
N ALA A 77 14.69 21.63 5.45
CA ALA A 77 14.95 22.94 6.06
C ALA A 77 14.79 22.91 7.58
N THR A 78 13.83 22.14 8.08
CA THR A 78 13.49 22.07 9.50
C THR A 78 14.36 21.06 10.26
N LEU A 79 14.93 20.04 9.61
CA LEU A 79 15.91 19.12 10.21
C LEU A 79 17.14 19.86 10.78
N ILE A 80 17.53 20.97 10.16
CA ILE A 80 18.69 21.77 10.56
C ILE A 80 18.45 22.52 11.88
N GLN A 81 17.19 22.76 12.24
CA GLN A 81 16.81 23.57 13.41
C GLN A 81 16.60 22.72 14.68
N GLY A 82 16.42 21.40 14.53
CA GLY A 82 16.16 20.50 15.65
C GLY A 82 17.43 20.14 16.44
N GLN A 83 17.27 19.81 17.72
CA GLN A 83 18.36 19.29 18.54
C GLN A 83 18.80 17.91 18.03
N VAL A 84 20.07 17.83 17.58
CA VAL A 84 20.63 16.64 16.92
C VAL A 84 20.48 15.37 17.77
N ILE A 85 20.71 15.45 19.08
CA ILE A 85 20.64 14.27 19.96
C ILE A 85 19.26 13.61 19.97
N TRP A 86 18.20 14.42 19.96
CA TRP A 86 16.81 13.94 19.97
C TRP A 86 16.33 13.51 18.59
N LEU A 87 16.84 14.15 17.52
CA LEU A 87 16.63 13.66 16.16
C LEU A 87 17.27 12.29 15.94
N VAL A 88 18.50 12.09 16.42
CA VAL A 88 19.17 10.78 16.39
C VAL A 88 18.38 9.76 17.22
N ALA A 89 17.90 10.13 18.41
CA ALA A 89 17.05 9.26 19.21
C ALA A 89 15.76 8.87 18.47
N ALA A 90 15.07 9.81 17.82
CA ALA A 90 13.89 9.54 17.01
C ALA A 90 14.18 8.60 15.83
N VAL A 91 15.31 8.80 15.14
CA VAL A 91 15.76 7.89 14.07
C VAL A 91 16.03 6.49 14.62
N LEU A 92 16.72 6.36 15.75
CA LEU A 92 17.00 5.07 16.39
C LEU A 92 15.71 4.37 16.85
N LEU A 93 14.76 5.11 17.41
CA LEU A 93 13.44 4.58 17.76
C LEU A 93 12.68 4.11 16.51
N GLN A 94 12.76 4.85 15.41
CA GLN A 94 12.11 4.44 14.16
C GLN A 94 12.77 3.18 13.55
N VAL A 95 14.10 3.06 13.64
CA VAL A 95 14.82 1.83 13.28
C VAL A 95 14.38 0.68 14.18
N ALA A 96 14.30 0.89 15.50
CA ALA A 96 13.80 -0.10 16.44
C ALA A 96 12.37 -0.54 16.10
N TYR A 97 11.48 0.39 15.72
CA TYR A 97 10.14 0.08 15.24
C TYR A 97 10.18 -0.83 14.01
N TYR A 98 11.03 -0.58 13.00
CA TYR A 98 11.09 -1.47 11.83
C TYR A 98 11.60 -2.87 12.16
N LEU A 99 12.55 -2.98 13.08
CA LEU A 99 13.04 -4.27 13.56
C LEU A 99 11.95 -5.01 14.36
N ASP A 100 11.24 -4.29 15.21
CA ASP A 100 10.12 -4.80 16.01
C ASP A 100 8.95 -5.24 15.12
N TYR A 101 8.64 -4.48 14.07
CA TYR A 101 7.62 -4.85 13.10
C TYR A 101 8.04 -6.06 12.24
N ALA A 102 9.34 -6.26 11.97
CA ALA A 102 9.82 -7.51 11.36
C ALA A 102 9.72 -8.71 12.34
N LEU A 103 9.95 -8.49 13.64
CA LEU A 103 9.70 -9.47 14.70
C LEU A 103 8.21 -9.83 14.82
N LEU A 104 7.31 -8.86 14.63
CA LEU A 104 5.87 -9.06 14.61
C LEU A 104 5.49 -10.10 13.54
N TYR A 105 5.97 -9.91 12.29
CA TYR A 105 5.78 -10.89 11.23
C TYR A 105 6.41 -12.25 11.56
N LYS A 106 7.59 -12.28 12.17
CA LYS A 106 8.23 -13.55 12.58
C LYS A 106 7.37 -14.35 13.55
N PHE A 107 6.85 -13.73 14.61
CA PHE A 107 6.01 -14.43 15.58
C PHE A 107 4.65 -14.83 14.99
N SER A 108 4.09 -13.98 14.14
CA SER A 108 2.84 -14.27 13.45
C SER A 108 2.98 -15.44 12.45
N PHE A 109 4.09 -15.49 11.71
CA PHE A 109 4.42 -16.62 10.83
C PHE A 109 4.72 -17.89 11.61
N ALA A 110 5.36 -17.79 12.77
CA ALA A 110 5.53 -18.93 13.66
C ALA A 110 4.18 -19.46 14.18
N ALA A 111 3.20 -18.60 14.44
CA ALA A 111 1.83 -19.01 14.81
C ALA A 111 1.14 -19.80 13.68
N ALA A 112 1.40 -19.42 12.43
CA ALA A 112 0.89 -20.11 11.23
C ALA A 112 1.80 -21.27 10.76
N GLY A 113 2.84 -21.64 11.51
CA GLY A 113 3.74 -22.74 11.15
C GLY A 113 4.67 -22.46 9.95
N VAL A 114 4.93 -21.19 9.63
CA VAL A 114 5.91 -20.75 8.62
C VAL A 114 7.21 -20.36 9.30
N MET A 115 8.30 -21.06 8.94
CA MET A 115 9.62 -20.70 9.44
C MET A 115 10.18 -19.51 8.69
N SER A 116 10.62 -18.48 9.41
CA SER A 116 11.21 -17.29 8.82
C SER A 116 12.34 -16.75 9.69
N ARG A 117 13.44 -16.36 9.04
CA ARG A 117 14.53 -15.63 9.69
C ARG A 117 14.14 -14.16 9.76
N TRP A 118 14.14 -13.58 10.95
CA TRP A 118 13.66 -12.22 11.19
C TRP A 118 14.37 -11.15 10.33
N PHE A 119 15.69 -11.23 10.15
CA PHE A 119 16.43 -10.34 9.24
C PHE A 119 16.05 -10.52 7.76
N GLY A 120 15.63 -11.72 7.36
CA GLY A 120 15.19 -11.99 5.98
C GLY A 120 13.86 -11.33 5.65
N LEU A 121 13.05 -11.00 6.66
CA LEU A 121 11.76 -10.33 6.49
C LEU A 121 11.89 -8.81 6.33
N ILE A 122 13.03 -8.21 6.70
CA ILE A 122 13.19 -6.74 6.63
C ILE A 122 13.07 -6.21 5.19
N PRO A 123 13.76 -6.77 4.16
CA PRO A 123 13.59 -6.32 2.77
C PRO A 123 12.15 -6.49 2.27
N VAL A 124 11.51 -7.60 2.67
CA VAL A 124 10.14 -7.97 2.30
C VAL A 124 9.15 -6.98 2.93
N LEU A 125 9.39 -6.60 4.18
CA LEU A 125 8.60 -5.61 4.92
C LEU A 125 8.65 -4.23 4.24
N PHE A 126 9.84 -3.71 3.93
CA PHE A 126 9.94 -2.42 3.25
C PHE A 126 9.31 -2.47 1.85
N ALA A 127 9.53 -3.54 1.09
CA ALA A 127 8.87 -3.72 -0.21
C ALA A 127 7.33 -3.77 -0.08
N SER A 128 6.83 -4.43 0.96
CA SER A 128 5.42 -4.51 1.30
C SER A 128 4.83 -3.14 1.68
N MET A 129 5.51 -2.36 2.53
CA MET A 129 5.12 -0.98 2.88
C MET A 129 5.05 -0.07 1.65
N PHE A 130 6.01 -0.20 0.72
CA PHE A 130 5.97 0.52 -0.55
C PHE A 130 4.75 0.13 -1.40
N LEU A 131 4.52 -1.18 -1.56
CA LEU A 131 3.39 -1.66 -2.36
C LEU A 131 2.03 -1.29 -1.74
N LYS A 132 1.96 -1.23 -0.41
CA LYS A 132 0.78 -0.78 0.34
C LYS A 132 0.43 0.68 0.05
N ALA A 133 1.42 1.55 -0.14
CA ALA A 133 1.19 2.96 -0.44
C ALA A 133 0.89 3.25 -1.91
N VAL A 134 1.50 2.51 -2.83
CA VAL A 134 1.32 2.76 -4.28
C VAL A 134 0.04 2.10 -4.81
N VAL A 135 -0.37 0.96 -4.25
CA VAL A 135 -1.49 0.18 -4.79
C VAL A 135 -2.73 0.30 -3.89
N PRO A 136 -3.80 1.00 -4.34
CA PRO A 136 -5.01 1.26 -3.56
C PRO A 136 -5.89 0.00 -3.43
N THR A 137 -5.43 -1.00 -2.68
CA THR A 137 -6.11 -2.31 -2.49
C THR A 137 -6.59 -2.53 -1.06
N GLY A 138 -6.72 -1.45 -0.26
CA GLY A 138 -7.12 -1.56 1.15
C GLY A 138 -6.13 -2.36 2.00
N GLY A 139 -4.84 -2.37 1.62
CA GLY A 139 -3.78 -3.07 2.35
C GLY A 139 -3.53 -4.52 1.91
N LEU A 140 -4.36 -5.11 1.04
CA LEU A 140 -4.19 -6.50 0.60
C LEU A 140 -2.92 -6.71 -0.27
N SER A 141 -2.51 -5.69 -1.04
CA SER A 141 -1.27 -5.74 -1.81
C SER A 141 -0.04 -6.05 -0.95
N SER A 142 -0.04 -5.54 0.28
CA SER A 142 1.08 -5.72 1.23
C SER A 142 1.28 -7.20 1.60
N LEU A 143 0.20 -7.99 1.66
CA LEU A 143 0.23 -9.40 2.03
C LEU A 143 0.82 -10.27 0.90
N VAL A 144 0.56 -9.89 -0.36
CA VAL A 144 1.04 -10.63 -1.55
C VAL A 144 2.56 -10.73 -1.58
N VAL A 145 3.27 -9.68 -1.15
CA VAL A 145 4.75 -9.67 -1.11
C VAL A 145 5.28 -10.73 -0.13
N PHE A 146 4.60 -10.90 1.01
CA PHE A 146 4.96 -11.92 2.00
C PHE A 146 4.59 -13.34 1.54
N VAL A 147 3.47 -13.50 0.85
CA VAL A 147 3.05 -14.78 0.27
C VAL A 147 4.03 -15.23 -0.83
N ASP A 148 4.38 -14.33 -1.75
CA ASP A 148 5.35 -14.60 -2.83
C ASP A 148 6.74 -14.95 -2.26
N ASP A 149 7.20 -14.20 -1.26
CA ASP A 149 8.45 -14.50 -0.55
C ASP A 149 8.42 -15.87 0.17
N ALA A 150 7.29 -16.23 0.80
CA ALA A 150 7.14 -17.54 1.42
C ALA A 150 7.19 -18.68 0.40
N ILE A 151 6.47 -18.56 -0.72
CA ILE A 151 6.48 -19.56 -1.80
C ILE A 151 7.90 -19.73 -2.36
N LYS A 152 8.63 -18.63 -2.58
CA LYS A 152 10.03 -18.66 -3.05
C LYS A 152 10.99 -19.36 -2.09
N ARG A 153 10.69 -19.34 -0.79
CA ARG A 153 11.45 -20.07 0.24
C ARG A 153 10.99 -21.53 0.41
N GLY A 154 10.13 -22.04 -0.48
CA GLY A 154 9.56 -23.38 -0.41
C GLY A 154 8.56 -23.57 0.73
N GLN A 155 8.02 -22.48 1.29
CA GLN A 155 7.02 -22.50 2.35
C GLN A 155 5.60 -22.37 1.80
N SER A 156 4.59 -22.72 2.60
CA SER A 156 3.19 -22.60 2.20
C SER A 156 2.78 -21.12 2.07
N GLY A 157 2.37 -20.72 0.86
CA GLY A 157 1.81 -19.40 0.60
C GLY A 157 0.51 -19.14 1.37
N ALA A 158 -0.33 -20.17 1.54
CA ALA A 158 -1.54 -20.08 2.34
C ALA A 158 -1.21 -19.71 3.79
N ARG A 159 -0.33 -20.46 4.46
CA ARG A 159 0.09 -20.16 5.85
C ARG A 159 0.75 -18.79 6.00
N ALA A 160 1.47 -18.32 4.99
CA ALA A 160 2.03 -16.97 5.00
C ALA A 160 0.95 -15.88 4.92
N LEU A 161 -0.13 -16.13 4.18
CA LEU A 161 -1.30 -15.26 4.16
C LEU A 161 -1.97 -15.25 5.53
N GLU A 162 -2.18 -16.41 6.16
CA GLU A 162 -2.77 -16.55 7.49
C GLU A 162 -1.99 -15.77 8.55
N GLY A 163 -0.66 -15.95 8.59
CA GLY A 163 0.20 -15.19 9.48
C GLY A 163 0.22 -13.69 9.15
N SER A 164 0.07 -13.29 7.90
CA SER A 164 -0.03 -11.86 7.56
C SER A 164 -1.37 -11.24 8.00
N LEU A 165 -2.45 -12.02 7.95
CA LEU A 165 -3.77 -11.63 8.48
C LEU A 165 -3.72 -11.47 10.01
N LEU A 166 -3.03 -12.37 10.70
CA LEU A 166 -2.83 -12.26 12.16
C LEU A 166 -2.05 -10.98 12.52
N VAL A 167 -1.04 -10.57 11.74
CA VAL A 167 -0.37 -9.27 11.92
C VAL A 167 -1.37 -8.11 11.80
N LEU A 168 -2.19 -8.11 10.75
CA LEU A 168 -3.19 -7.06 10.53
C LEU A 168 -4.16 -6.95 11.72
N VAL A 169 -4.69 -8.08 12.19
CA VAL A 169 -5.63 -8.08 13.32
C VAL A 169 -4.94 -7.69 14.63
N ALA A 170 -3.74 -8.20 14.89
CA ALA A 170 -2.96 -7.84 16.08
C ALA A 170 -2.65 -6.34 16.11
N ASP A 171 -2.22 -5.76 14.99
CA ASP A 171 -1.88 -4.34 14.86
C ASP A 171 -3.10 -3.44 15.10
N LEU A 172 -4.23 -3.76 14.47
CA LEU A 172 -5.49 -3.03 14.65
C LEU A 172 -6.03 -3.16 16.09
N ALA A 173 -6.03 -4.37 16.65
CA ALA A 173 -6.51 -4.62 18.00
C ALA A 173 -5.66 -3.90 19.05
N MET A 174 -4.33 -3.95 18.92
CA MET A 174 -3.42 -3.28 19.84
C MET A 174 -3.39 -1.76 19.69
N THR A 175 -3.99 -1.21 18.63
CA THR A 175 -4.22 0.24 18.50
C THR A 175 -5.37 0.74 19.39
N ILE A 176 -6.36 -0.11 19.70
CA ILE A 176 -7.59 0.28 20.43
C ILE A 176 -7.31 0.95 21.79
N PRO A 177 -6.40 0.45 22.65
CA PRO A 177 -6.07 1.11 23.91
C PRO A 177 -5.54 2.54 23.73
N PHE A 178 -4.75 2.79 22.68
CA PHE A 178 -4.22 4.13 22.38
C PHE A 178 -5.32 5.08 21.89
N ILE A 179 -6.27 4.56 21.11
CA ILE A 179 -7.46 5.33 20.70
C ILE A 179 -8.29 5.70 21.93
N ALA A 180 -8.59 4.73 22.80
CA ALA A 180 -9.37 4.97 24.01
C ALA A 180 -8.71 6.02 24.91
N PHE A 181 -7.40 5.89 25.15
CA PHE A 181 -6.63 6.86 25.93
C PHE A 181 -6.56 8.23 25.26
N GLY A 182 -6.29 8.28 23.95
CA GLY A 182 -6.19 9.51 23.17
C GLY A 182 -7.51 10.29 23.13
N LEU A 183 -8.63 9.62 22.87
CA LEU A 183 -9.96 10.23 22.90
C LEU A 183 -10.34 10.68 24.31
N GLY A 184 -10.05 9.88 25.34
CA GLY A 184 -10.27 10.24 26.73
C GLY A 184 -9.49 11.50 27.12
N TYR A 185 -8.24 11.61 26.66
CA TYR A 185 -7.44 12.81 26.87
C TYR A 185 -8.03 14.04 26.16
N LEU A 186 -8.44 13.92 24.89
CA LEU A 186 -9.09 14.99 24.15
C LEU A 186 -10.42 15.43 24.80
N TYR A 187 -11.18 14.49 25.36
CA TYR A 187 -12.41 14.75 26.08
C TYR A 187 -12.16 15.56 27.36
N VAL A 188 -11.20 15.13 28.20
CA VAL A 188 -10.83 15.84 29.44
C VAL A 188 -10.30 17.25 29.14
N ARG A 189 -9.64 17.43 28.00
CA ARG A 189 -9.13 18.74 27.56
C ARG A 189 -10.21 19.61 26.89
N GLY A 190 -11.44 19.12 26.72
CA GLY A 190 -12.56 19.86 26.13
C GLY A 190 -12.41 20.14 24.64
N VAL A 191 -11.51 19.44 23.94
CA VAL A 191 -11.18 19.68 22.52
C VAL A 191 -11.59 18.54 21.60
N LEU A 192 -12.19 17.48 22.15
CA LEU A 192 -12.70 16.34 21.39
C LEU A 192 -13.77 16.82 20.40
N GLN A 193 -13.55 16.53 19.12
CA GLN A 193 -14.50 16.87 18.06
C GLN A 193 -15.38 15.65 17.70
N PRO A 194 -16.66 15.85 17.33
CA PRO A 194 -17.57 14.74 17.01
C PRO A 194 -17.03 13.82 15.90
N TYR A 195 -16.40 14.40 14.88
CA TYR A 195 -15.84 13.63 13.78
C TYR A 195 -14.71 12.68 14.24
N GLN A 196 -13.91 13.06 15.24
CA GLN A 196 -12.84 12.22 15.79
C GLN A 196 -13.43 10.99 16.48
N ALA A 197 -14.53 11.16 17.22
CA ALA A 197 -15.26 10.07 17.85
C ALA A 197 -15.92 9.15 16.81
N ILE A 198 -16.58 9.70 15.79
CA ILE A 198 -17.24 8.92 14.74
C ILE A 198 -16.22 8.06 13.97
N VAL A 199 -15.13 8.65 13.47
CA VAL A 199 -14.12 7.91 12.70
C VAL A 199 -13.43 6.85 13.57
N SER A 200 -13.17 7.15 14.85
CA SER A 200 -12.63 6.16 15.78
C SER A 200 -13.62 5.02 16.07
N ALA A 201 -14.92 5.31 16.16
CA ALA A 201 -15.95 4.29 16.31
C ALA A 201 -16.01 3.38 15.06
N LEU A 202 -15.91 3.97 13.85
CA LEU A 202 -15.81 3.20 12.60
C LEU A 202 -14.57 2.31 12.57
N PHE A 203 -13.43 2.82 13.04
CA PHE A 203 -12.20 2.03 13.18
C PHE A 203 -12.38 0.85 14.14
N VAL A 204 -12.94 1.09 15.33
CA VAL A 204 -13.19 0.03 16.31
C VAL A 204 -14.17 -1.01 15.76
N LEU A 205 -15.23 -0.56 15.06
CA LEU A 205 -16.17 -1.46 14.40
C LEU A 205 -15.48 -2.31 13.33
N PHE A 206 -14.63 -1.71 12.51
CA PHE A 206 -13.86 -2.42 11.49
C PHE A 206 -12.90 -3.45 12.10
N ALA A 207 -12.13 -3.05 13.12
CA ALA A 207 -11.22 -3.96 13.83
C ALA A 207 -12.00 -5.10 14.52
N ALA A 208 -13.11 -4.79 15.20
CA ALA A 208 -13.98 -5.77 15.83
C ALA A 208 -14.58 -6.72 14.80
N ALA A 209 -14.99 -6.25 13.62
CA ALA A 209 -15.49 -7.10 12.54
C ALA A 209 -14.44 -8.11 12.08
N LEU A 210 -13.17 -7.70 11.93
CA LEU A 210 -12.08 -8.62 11.57
C LEU A 210 -11.80 -9.65 12.67
N VAL A 211 -11.80 -9.24 13.94
CA VAL A 211 -11.66 -10.16 15.08
C VAL A 211 -12.82 -11.16 15.11
N VAL A 212 -14.06 -10.69 14.97
CA VAL A 212 -15.25 -11.54 14.91
C VAL A 212 -15.19 -12.50 13.73
N LEU A 213 -14.72 -12.05 12.56
CA LEU A 213 -14.54 -12.90 11.38
C LEU A 213 -13.56 -14.04 11.65
N LEU A 214 -12.42 -13.76 12.30
CA LEU A 214 -11.46 -14.78 12.72
C LEU A 214 -12.06 -15.74 13.75
N LEU A 215 -12.81 -15.23 14.74
CA LEU A 215 -13.46 -16.07 15.75
C LEU A 215 -14.57 -16.93 15.13
N LEU A 216 -15.34 -16.41 14.16
CA LEU A 216 -16.34 -17.17 13.41
C LEU A 216 -15.69 -18.27 12.58
N GLY A 217 -14.55 -18.00 11.93
CA GLY A 217 -13.78 -19.02 11.22
C GLY A 217 -13.37 -20.18 12.13
N ARG A 218 -13.03 -19.88 13.39
CA ARG A 218 -12.68 -20.90 14.39
C ARG A 218 -13.88 -21.66 14.93
N PHE A 219 -14.92 -20.95 15.39
CA PHE A 219 -15.98 -21.55 16.20
C PHE A 219 -17.23 -21.94 15.40
N ARG A 220 -17.51 -21.27 14.28
CA ARG A 220 -18.74 -21.42 13.48
C ARG A 220 -18.42 -21.33 11.98
N PRO A 221 -17.66 -22.30 11.41
CA PRO A 221 -17.22 -22.25 10.01
C PRO A 221 -18.38 -22.11 9.01
N GLU A 222 -19.53 -22.75 9.29
CA GLU A 222 -20.72 -22.63 8.44
C GLU A 222 -21.34 -21.22 8.44
N SER A 223 -21.29 -20.51 9.57
CA SER A 223 -21.76 -19.12 9.64
C SER A 223 -20.84 -18.19 8.84
N LEU A 224 -19.53 -18.43 8.88
CA LEU A 224 -18.56 -17.68 8.09
C LEU A 224 -18.81 -17.85 6.58
N ARG A 225 -19.07 -19.08 6.12
CA ARG A 225 -19.52 -19.34 4.74
C ARG A 225 -20.78 -18.54 4.38
N GLY A 226 -21.75 -18.47 5.30
CA GLY A 226 -22.95 -17.65 5.14
C GLY A 226 -22.66 -16.16 4.96
N VAL A 227 -21.72 -15.60 5.74
CA VAL A 227 -21.28 -14.20 5.63
C VAL A 227 -20.68 -13.93 4.26
N PHE A 228 -19.75 -14.77 3.79
CA PHE A 228 -19.13 -14.59 2.47
C PHE A 228 -20.16 -14.74 1.33
N LYS A 229 -21.11 -15.67 1.45
CA LYS A 229 -22.22 -15.80 0.48
C LYS A 229 -23.11 -14.57 0.45
N TRP A 230 -23.41 -13.98 1.60
CA TRP A 230 -24.17 -12.74 1.70
C TRP A 230 -23.43 -11.57 1.05
N VAL A 231 -22.12 -11.42 1.29
CA VAL A 231 -21.29 -10.40 0.64
C VAL A 231 -21.26 -10.59 -0.88
N GLN A 232 -21.06 -11.83 -1.36
CA GLN A 232 -21.12 -12.16 -2.79
C GLN A 232 -22.48 -11.78 -3.40
N GLY A 233 -23.58 -12.06 -2.69
CA GLY A 233 -24.93 -11.69 -3.10
C GLY A 233 -25.14 -10.18 -3.18
N LEU A 234 -24.62 -9.41 -2.21
CA LEU A 234 -24.68 -7.95 -2.23
C LEU A 234 -23.90 -7.36 -3.40
N VAL A 235 -22.64 -7.77 -3.58
CA VAL A 235 -21.79 -7.23 -4.65
C VAL A 235 -22.37 -7.55 -6.01
N ASN A 236 -22.81 -8.79 -6.23
CA ASN A 236 -23.43 -9.18 -7.49
C ASN A 236 -24.81 -8.52 -7.68
N GLY A 237 -25.59 -8.33 -6.61
CA GLY A 237 -26.86 -7.60 -6.68
C GLY A 237 -26.69 -6.13 -7.05
N VAL A 238 -25.67 -5.48 -6.50
CA VAL A 238 -25.30 -4.10 -6.88
C VAL A 238 -24.80 -4.05 -8.31
N ALA A 239 -23.90 -4.95 -8.71
CA ALA A 239 -23.38 -5.01 -10.08
C ALA A 239 -24.51 -5.21 -11.12
N LEU A 240 -25.43 -6.14 -10.85
CA LEU A 240 -26.59 -6.39 -11.71
C LEU A 240 -27.54 -5.18 -11.77
N ARG A 241 -27.68 -4.42 -10.66
CA ARG A 241 -28.47 -3.18 -10.63
C ARG A 241 -27.86 -2.08 -11.52
N PHE A 242 -26.55 -2.12 -11.74
CA PHE A 242 -25.84 -1.25 -12.68
C PHE A 242 -25.69 -1.85 -14.09
N GLY A 243 -26.31 -3.01 -14.37
CA GLY A 243 -26.24 -3.68 -15.67
C GLY A 243 -24.91 -4.35 -15.98
N GLU A 244 -24.03 -4.45 -14.98
CA GLU A 244 -22.72 -5.09 -15.09
C GLU A 244 -22.85 -6.62 -14.93
N LYS A 245 -21.90 -7.36 -15.52
CA LYS A 245 -21.81 -8.81 -15.28
C LYS A 245 -21.45 -9.08 -13.82
N PRO A 246 -21.79 -10.26 -13.26
CA PRO A 246 -21.38 -10.63 -11.91
C PRO A 246 -19.87 -10.44 -11.74
N LEU A 247 -19.49 -9.52 -10.84
CA LEU A 247 -18.08 -9.17 -10.60
C LEU A 247 -17.36 -10.25 -9.80
N VAL A 248 -18.10 -11.05 -9.03
CA VAL A 248 -17.56 -12.07 -8.13
C VAL A 248 -17.92 -13.48 -8.62
N PRO A 249 -16.93 -14.37 -8.83
CA PRO A 249 -17.16 -15.75 -9.26
C PRO A 249 -18.07 -16.54 -8.31
N PRO A 250 -18.83 -17.54 -8.80
CA PRO A 250 -19.78 -18.31 -7.99
C PRO A 250 -19.12 -19.05 -6.82
N ASP A 251 -17.89 -19.54 -7.00
CA ASP A 251 -17.14 -20.29 -5.98
C ASP A 251 -16.32 -19.41 -5.04
N TRP A 252 -16.35 -18.08 -5.23
CA TRP A 252 -15.52 -17.16 -4.46
C TRP A 252 -15.82 -17.24 -2.96
N ALA A 253 -17.10 -17.22 -2.57
CA ALA A 253 -17.47 -17.27 -1.16
C ALA A 253 -17.01 -18.56 -0.47
N GLU A 254 -17.10 -19.70 -1.15
CA GLU A 254 -16.70 -21.00 -0.60
C GLU A 254 -15.17 -21.10 -0.49
N ASN A 255 -14.44 -20.61 -1.49
CA ASN A 255 -12.98 -20.58 -1.48
C ASN A 255 -12.44 -19.64 -0.40
N GLN A 256 -12.97 -18.42 -0.30
CA GLN A 256 -12.57 -17.45 0.72
C GLN A 256 -12.91 -17.92 2.13
N ALA A 257 -14.10 -18.50 2.32
CA ALA A 257 -14.47 -19.06 3.61
C ALA A 257 -13.53 -20.19 4.01
N ARG A 258 -13.19 -21.10 3.08
CA ARG A 258 -12.26 -22.20 3.35
C ARG A 258 -10.87 -21.68 3.74
N GLU A 259 -10.33 -20.73 3.00
CA GLU A 259 -9.04 -20.09 3.29
C GLU A 259 -9.04 -19.42 4.68
N TYR A 260 -10.10 -18.67 5.01
CA TYR A 260 -10.24 -18.04 6.33
C TYR A 260 -10.46 -19.04 7.48
N ILE A 261 -11.18 -20.14 7.26
CA ILE A 261 -11.39 -21.19 8.27
C ILE A 261 -10.06 -21.88 8.57
N CYS A 262 -9.29 -22.24 7.54
CA CYS A 262 -7.95 -22.80 7.70
C CYS A 262 -7.05 -21.85 8.51
N ALA A 263 -7.04 -20.55 8.14
CA ALA A 263 -6.33 -19.51 8.87
C ALA A 263 -6.69 -19.47 10.36
N ALA A 264 -7.99 -19.43 10.64
CA ALA A 264 -8.50 -19.31 11.99
C ALA A 264 -8.16 -20.54 12.85
N CYS A 265 -8.21 -21.74 12.27
CA CYS A 265 -7.86 -22.99 12.95
C CYS A 265 -6.36 -23.13 13.23
N ASP A 266 -5.50 -22.75 12.28
CA ASP A 266 -4.04 -22.87 12.43
C ASP A 266 -3.51 -21.86 13.47
N ILE A 267 -4.00 -20.62 13.44
CA ILE A 267 -3.71 -19.58 14.44
C ILE A 267 -4.19 -20.01 15.83
N ALA A 268 -5.37 -20.63 15.89
CA ALA A 268 -6.01 -21.08 17.13
C ALA A 268 -5.24 -22.19 17.87
N GLY A 269 -4.46 -23.00 17.13
CA GLY A 269 -3.70 -24.12 17.66
C GLY A 269 -2.45 -23.71 18.45
N HIS A 270 -1.96 -22.48 18.30
CA HIS A 270 -0.70 -22.02 18.89
C HIS A 270 -0.88 -20.73 19.70
N SER A 271 -1.27 -20.85 20.97
CA SER A 271 -1.55 -19.70 21.85
C SER A 271 -0.30 -18.86 22.19
N THR A 272 0.85 -19.48 22.35
CA THR A 272 2.09 -18.79 22.76
C THR A 272 2.62 -17.81 21.69
N PRO A 273 2.78 -18.20 20.41
CA PRO A 273 3.16 -17.26 19.35
C PRO A 273 2.16 -16.12 19.16
N VAL A 274 0.85 -16.35 19.36
CA VAL A 274 -0.17 -15.30 19.27
C VAL A 274 0.02 -14.26 20.38
N ILE A 275 0.28 -14.67 21.63
CA ILE A 275 0.55 -13.74 22.73
C ILE A 275 1.80 -12.90 22.45
N TYR A 276 2.87 -13.52 21.96
CA TYR A 276 4.07 -12.77 21.54
C TYR A 276 3.77 -11.79 20.41
N THR A 277 2.93 -12.18 19.44
CA THR A 277 2.51 -11.31 18.34
C THR A 277 1.76 -10.07 18.88
N LEU A 278 0.82 -10.26 19.82
CA LEU A 278 0.11 -9.15 20.45
C LEU A 278 1.04 -8.25 21.28
N GLY A 279 1.95 -8.84 22.05
CA GLY A 279 2.92 -8.10 22.86
C GLY A 279 3.88 -7.25 22.01
N VAL A 280 4.37 -7.81 20.89
CA VAL A 280 5.21 -7.07 19.94
C VAL A 280 4.40 -6.00 19.20
N ALA A 281 3.15 -6.27 18.79
CA ALA A 281 2.30 -5.24 18.18
C ALA A 281 2.06 -4.07 19.13
N LEU A 282 1.84 -4.32 20.42
CA LEU A 282 1.73 -3.29 21.45
C LEU A 282 3.04 -2.50 21.59
N ALA A 283 4.19 -3.20 21.64
CA ALA A 283 5.50 -2.56 21.71
C ALA A 283 5.75 -1.63 20.51
N ALA A 284 5.37 -2.04 19.30
CA ALA A 284 5.47 -1.24 18.10
C ALA A 284 4.75 0.12 18.23
N HIS A 285 3.55 0.14 18.81
CA HIS A 285 2.80 1.37 19.08
C HIS A 285 3.47 2.24 20.14
N ILE A 286 4.00 1.63 21.21
CA ILE A 286 4.76 2.36 22.25
C ILE A 286 6.01 3.01 21.65
N ILE A 287 6.78 2.28 20.83
CA ILE A 287 7.98 2.79 20.17
C ILE A 287 7.63 3.96 19.25
N ASN A 288 6.52 3.88 18.51
CA ASN A 288 6.08 4.99 17.66
C ASN A 288 5.69 6.24 18.47
N VAL A 289 4.95 6.09 19.58
CA VAL A 289 4.64 7.21 20.47
C VAL A 289 5.91 7.80 21.06
N ALA A 290 6.88 6.96 21.47
CA ALA A 290 8.18 7.42 21.96
C ALA A 290 8.97 8.16 20.87
N SER A 291 8.92 7.70 19.62
CA SER A 291 9.54 8.36 18.47
C SER A 291 8.92 9.74 18.23
N LEU A 292 7.58 9.85 18.23
CA LEU A 292 6.88 11.13 18.13
C LEU A 292 7.25 12.08 19.28
N TYR A 293 7.32 11.55 20.51
CA TYR A 293 7.76 12.33 21.67
C TYR A 293 9.20 12.82 21.51
N ALA A 294 10.14 11.97 21.09
CA ALA A 294 11.52 12.36 20.84
C ALA A 294 11.63 13.47 19.77
N VAL A 295 10.85 13.39 18.69
CA VAL A 295 10.75 14.46 17.70
C VAL A 295 10.26 15.76 18.34
N SER A 296 9.24 15.70 19.19
CA SER A 296 8.71 16.88 19.88
C SER A 296 9.74 17.58 20.77
N VAL A 297 10.54 16.80 21.51
CA VAL A 297 11.63 17.31 22.34
C VAL A 297 12.75 17.91 21.48
N ALA A 298 13.03 17.34 20.30
CA ALA A 298 14.02 17.87 19.38
C ALA A 298 13.73 19.32 18.96
N TYR A 299 12.45 19.68 18.85
CA TYR A 299 11.98 21.03 18.50
C TYR A 299 11.61 21.88 19.71
N ARG A 300 12.10 21.51 20.92
CA ARG A 300 11.89 22.24 22.17
C ARG A 300 10.43 22.36 22.60
N TYR A 301 9.58 21.48 22.10
CA TYR A 301 8.17 21.39 22.48
C TYR A 301 7.87 19.99 23.01
N PRO A 302 8.25 19.66 24.26
CA PRO A 302 7.99 18.35 24.83
C PRO A 302 6.48 18.14 24.98
N LEU A 303 5.90 17.30 24.13
CA LEU A 303 4.45 17.05 24.16
C LEU A 303 4.06 16.36 25.46
N PRO A 304 2.95 16.77 26.11
CA PRO A 304 2.33 15.94 27.13
C PRO A 304 2.04 14.54 26.56
N LEU A 305 2.23 13.49 27.36
CA LEU A 305 2.04 12.11 26.90
C LEU A 305 0.66 11.89 26.28
N GLY A 306 -0.39 12.47 26.88
CA GLY A 306 -1.75 12.45 26.33
C GLY A 306 -1.86 13.07 24.94
N ALA A 307 -1.16 14.17 24.68
CA ALA A 307 -1.14 14.82 23.37
C ALA A 307 -0.42 13.97 22.32
N ALA A 308 0.72 13.37 22.68
CA ALA A 308 1.46 12.48 21.78
C ALA A 308 0.63 11.23 21.42
N VAL A 309 0.00 10.58 22.41
CA VAL A 309 -0.85 9.41 22.16
C VAL A 309 -2.09 9.79 21.36
N ALA A 310 -2.77 10.89 21.67
CA ALA A 310 -3.95 11.32 20.93
C ALA A 310 -3.63 11.64 19.45
N ALA A 311 -2.54 12.39 19.22
CA ALA A 311 -2.09 12.75 17.88
C ALA A 311 -1.72 11.49 17.07
N PHE A 312 -0.96 10.56 17.66
CA PHE A 312 -0.58 9.31 17.02
C PHE A 312 -1.77 8.37 16.75
N ALA A 313 -2.66 8.19 17.73
CA ALA A 313 -3.81 7.29 17.58
C ALA A 313 -4.79 7.79 16.52
N LEU A 314 -5.10 9.10 16.50
CA LEU A 314 -5.95 9.67 15.46
C LEU A 314 -5.29 9.64 14.10
N ASP A 315 -3.98 9.85 14.02
CA ASP A 315 -3.24 9.67 12.77
C ASP A 315 -3.41 8.24 12.19
N ILE A 316 -3.31 7.19 13.02
CA ILE A 316 -3.57 5.81 12.58
C ILE A 316 -5.02 5.63 12.14
N VAL A 317 -5.99 6.07 12.96
CA VAL A 317 -7.43 5.92 12.69
C VAL A 317 -7.79 6.51 11.32
N PHE A 318 -7.31 7.73 11.04
CA PHE A 318 -7.56 8.39 9.76
C PHE A 318 -6.79 7.74 8.62
N SER A 319 -5.58 7.24 8.86
CA SER A 319 -4.81 6.53 7.83
C SER A 319 -5.46 5.21 7.39
N VAL A 320 -6.22 4.56 8.28
CA VAL A 320 -6.91 3.29 8.00
C VAL A 320 -8.29 3.50 7.39
N ILE A 321 -9.06 4.49 7.86
CA ILE A 321 -10.44 4.72 7.39
C ILE A 321 -10.49 5.53 6.08
N ASN A 322 -9.48 6.35 5.79
CA ASN A 322 -9.50 7.17 4.58
C ASN A 322 -9.32 6.34 3.31
N ILE A 323 -10.03 6.74 2.24
CA ILE A 323 -9.96 6.13 0.90
C ILE A 323 -8.60 6.40 0.25
N ILE A 324 -7.93 7.50 0.63
CA ILE A 324 -6.59 7.83 0.13
C ILE A 324 -5.58 6.83 0.72
N PRO A 325 -4.83 6.08 -0.12
CA PRO A 325 -3.85 5.10 0.36
C PRO A 325 -2.88 5.70 1.37
N HIS A 326 -2.74 5.04 2.53
CA HIS A 326 -1.90 5.48 3.65
C HIS A 326 -2.21 6.88 4.21
N GLY A 327 -3.33 7.49 3.82
CA GLY A 327 -3.73 8.82 4.27
C GLY A 327 -2.76 9.94 3.91
N LEU A 328 -1.94 9.78 2.86
CA LEU A 328 -0.94 10.78 2.47
C LEU A 328 -1.60 12.17 2.31
N GLY A 329 -1.06 13.18 3.01
CA GLY A 329 -1.60 14.54 3.09
C GLY A 329 -2.76 14.74 4.08
N VAL A 330 -3.68 13.77 4.23
CA VAL A 330 -4.80 13.87 5.19
C VAL A 330 -4.34 13.55 6.62
N ALA A 331 -3.58 12.48 6.80
CA ALA A 331 -3.06 12.08 8.11
C ALA A 331 -2.08 13.11 8.69
N GLU A 332 -1.25 13.71 7.83
CA GLU A 332 -0.40 14.88 8.16
C GLU A 332 -1.25 16.06 8.67
N GLY A 333 -2.34 16.37 7.97
CA GLY A 333 -3.28 17.41 8.41
C GLY A 333 -3.94 17.07 9.75
N VAL A 334 -4.37 15.83 9.95
CA VAL A 334 -5.06 15.39 11.17
C VAL A 334 -4.13 15.46 12.37
N MET A 335 -2.91 14.93 12.28
CA MET A 335 -1.99 14.95 13.42
C MET A 335 -1.64 16.38 13.83
N ALA A 336 -1.32 17.24 12.86
CA ALA A 336 -1.07 18.65 13.12
C ALA A 336 -2.29 19.36 13.72
N LEU A 337 -3.50 19.08 13.21
CA LEU A 337 -4.75 19.67 13.71
C LEU A 337 -5.05 19.26 15.15
N VAL A 338 -4.81 18.00 15.51
CA VAL A 338 -4.98 17.49 16.89
C VAL A 338 -4.00 18.17 17.85
N LEU A 339 -2.75 18.36 17.41
CA LEU A 339 -1.76 19.10 18.21
C LEU A 339 -2.17 20.58 18.36
N ILE A 340 -2.60 21.22 17.28
CA ILE A 340 -3.08 22.62 17.32
C ILE A 340 -4.30 22.76 18.24
N SER A 341 -5.27 21.83 18.18
CA SER A 341 -6.44 21.87 19.06
C SER A 341 -6.08 21.70 20.53
N LEU A 342 -4.96 21.04 20.83
CA LEU A 342 -4.40 20.90 22.18
C LEU A 342 -3.54 22.10 22.63
N GLY A 343 -3.42 23.14 21.80
CA GLY A 343 -2.72 24.39 22.10
C GLY A 343 -1.28 24.46 21.60
N VAL A 344 -0.82 23.51 20.79
CA VAL A 344 0.51 23.57 20.16
C VAL A 344 0.49 24.63 19.05
N ALA A 345 1.52 25.48 18.98
CA ALA A 345 1.64 26.45 17.90
C ALA A 345 1.66 25.75 16.53
N ALA A 346 0.97 26.32 15.53
CA ALA A 346 0.81 25.67 14.23
C ALA A 346 2.15 25.34 13.54
N THR A 347 3.16 26.20 13.70
CA THR A 347 4.52 25.97 13.20
C THR A 347 5.16 24.73 13.81
N ASP A 348 5.02 24.54 15.12
CA ASP A 348 5.62 23.42 15.85
C ASP A 348 4.85 22.13 15.59
N ALA A 349 3.52 22.19 15.60
CA ALA A 349 2.64 21.06 15.30
C ALA A 349 2.91 20.50 13.91
N VAL A 350 2.99 21.36 12.89
CA VAL A 350 3.30 20.95 11.51
C VAL A 350 4.73 20.42 11.41
N THR A 351 5.69 21.06 12.07
CA THR A 351 7.09 20.62 12.09
C THR A 351 7.23 19.21 12.67
N ILE A 352 6.74 19.00 13.89
CA ILE A 352 6.77 17.71 14.58
C ILE A 352 6.11 16.64 13.71
N THR A 353 4.97 17.00 13.11
CA THR A 353 4.21 16.09 12.25
C THR A 353 4.99 15.66 11.02
N ILE A 354 5.52 16.62 10.28
CA ILE A 354 6.26 16.38 9.05
C ILE A 354 7.52 15.55 9.32
N ILE A 355 8.25 15.82 10.40
CA ILE A 355 9.44 15.06 10.76
C ILE A 355 9.08 13.63 11.16
N PHE A 356 8.10 13.46 12.04
CA PHE A 356 7.66 12.13 12.46
C PHE A 356 7.14 11.30 11.28
N ARG A 357 6.29 11.86 10.42
CA ARG A 357 5.77 11.19 9.22
C ARG A 357 6.87 10.95 8.19
N GLY A 358 7.84 11.85 8.07
CA GLY A 358 9.02 11.67 7.23
C GLY A 358 9.81 10.43 7.64
N LEU A 359 10.00 10.23 8.95
CA LEU A 359 10.63 9.03 9.50
C LEU A 359 9.73 7.80 9.37
N ASN A 360 8.46 7.90 9.70
CA ASN A 360 7.56 6.75 9.87
C ASN A 360 6.94 6.25 8.56
N VAL A 361 6.72 7.13 7.59
CA VAL A 361 6.02 6.84 6.32
C VAL A 361 6.96 7.05 5.14
N TRP A 362 7.64 8.18 5.01
CA TRP A 362 8.35 8.46 3.75
C TRP A 362 9.67 7.71 3.63
N LEU A 363 10.45 7.66 4.71
CA LEU A 363 11.68 6.86 4.77
C LEU A 363 11.46 5.39 4.37
N PRO A 364 10.48 4.64 4.93
CA PRO A 364 10.25 3.26 4.53
C PRO A 364 9.74 3.14 3.10
N LEU A 365 9.02 4.13 2.58
CA LEU A 365 8.63 4.15 1.16
C LEU A 365 9.84 4.28 0.24
N LEU A 366 10.77 5.19 0.55
CA LEU A 366 12.02 5.33 -0.20
C LEU A 366 12.83 4.05 -0.17
N ILE A 367 13.02 3.47 1.02
CA ILE A 367 13.77 2.22 1.21
C ILE A 367 13.06 1.06 0.49
N GLY A 368 11.74 0.98 0.59
CA GLY A 368 10.91 -0.06 -0.03
C GLY A 368 10.95 -0.05 -1.54
N PHE A 369 11.01 1.12 -2.18
CA PHE A 369 11.20 1.23 -3.63
C PHE A 369 12.48 0.53 -4.10
N PHE A 370 13.59 0.70 -3.37
CA PHE A 370 14.85 0.05 -3.69
C PHE A 370 14.81 -1.46 -3.44
N PHE A 371 14.15 -1.90 -2.35
CA PHE A 371 14.03 -3.33 -2.06
C PHE A 371 13.07 -4.07 -2.98
N LEU A 372 12.00 -3.43 -3.45
CA LEU A 372 11.05 -4.07 -4.39
C LEU A 372 11.75 -4.50 -5.68
N ARG A 373 12.74 -3.73 -6.14
CA ARG A 373 13.59 -4.12 -7.29
C ARG A 373 14.41 -5.37 -6.99
N ARG A 374 15.01 -5.49 -5.80
CA ARG A 374 15.84 -6.63 -5.39
C ARG A 374 15.05 -7.91 -5.12
N VAL A 375 13.89 -7.80 -4.46
CA VAL A 375 13.02 -8.95 -4.14
C VAL A 375 12.49 -9.63 -5.41
N ARG A 376 12.41 -8.89 -6.53
CA ARG A 376 12.12 -9.45 -7.86
C ARG A 376 13.37 -9.80 -8.68
N SER A 377 14.48 -9.05 -8.60
CA SER A 377 15.70 -9.35 -9.38
C SER A 377 16.46 -10.59 -8.90
N LEU A 378 16.33 -10.97 -7.62
CA LEU A 378 16.81 -12.26 -7.12
C LEU A 378 15.99 -13.47 -7.63
N GLY A 379 14.89 -13.21 -8.35
CA GLY A 379 14.03 -14.20 -8.99
C GLY A 379 14.00 -14.12 -10.52
N GLY A 380 15.06 -13.58 -11.15
CA GLY A 380 15.20 -13.48 -12.60
C GLY A 380 16.33 -14.35 -13.19
N GLY A 381 16.76 -15.39 -12.48
CA GLY A 381 17.86 -16.27 -12.90
C GLY A 381 17.61 -17.73 -12.54
N ALA A 382 16.64 -18.35 -13.21
CA ALA A 382 16.58 -19.75 -13.62
C ALA A 382 15.19 -20.00 -14.24
#